data_AF-A0A6G1SK28-F1
#
_entry.id   AF-A0A6G1SK28-F1
#
_cell.length_a   1.000
_cell.length_b   1.000
_cell.length_c   1.000
_cell.angle_alpha   90.00
_cell.angle_beta   90.00
_cell.angle_gamma   90.00
#
_symmetry.space_group_name_H-M   'P 1'
#
loop_
_entity.id
_entity.type
_entity.pdbx_description
1 polymer ?
#
loop_
_entity_poly.entity_id
_entity_poly.type
_entity_poly.pdbx_seq_one_letter_code
_entity_poly.pdbx_strand_id
1 'polypeptide(L)'
;MSDDHHDDEYHSAESGAAATFPKQCSALRKNEHVMIKGRPCKIVEMSTSKTGKHGHAKVHLVALDIFTNKKLEDICPSTHNMDVPVVKRLDYQLISIDDGFCSLMNLETCETKDDLKAPEGELGQQIKDA
;
A
#
# COMPACT_ATOMS: atom_id res chain seq x y z
N MET A 1 43.13 35.06 -7.95
CA MET A 1 42.00 34.96 -8.90
C MET A 1 42.25 33.68 -9.68
N SER A 2 41.48 32.61 -9.57
CA SER A 2 40.08 32.49 -9.15
C SER A 2 39.86 31.14 -8.46
N ASP A 3 39.02 31.16 -7.42
CA ASP A 3 38.49 30.02 -6.68
C ASP A 3 37.28 29.51 -7.46
N ASP A 4 37.32 28.29 -7.98
CA ASP A 4 36.23 27.68 -8.75
C ASP A 4 35.62 26.56 -7.89
N HIS A 5 34.64 26.95 -7.07
CA HIS A 5 33.80 26.06 -6.28
C HIS A 5 32.78 25.39 -7.22
N HIS A 6 33.01 24.13 -7.56
CA HIS A 6 31.99 23.27 -8.17
C HIS A 6 31.04 22.78 -7.06
N ASP A 7 29.85 23.38 -6.98
CA ASP A 7 28.70 22.84 -6.26
C ASP A 7 28.17 21.60 -7.02
N ASP A 8 28.63 20.42 -6.63
CA ASP A 8 28.04 19.15 -7.09
C ASP A 8 26.69 18.94 -6.38
N GLU A 9 25.60 19.40 -6.99
CA GLU A 9 24.23 19.03 -6.61
C GLU A 9 24.04 17.52 -6.78
N TYR A 10 24.22 16.77 -5.69
CA TYR A 10 23.89 15.35 -5.61
C TYR A 10 22.36 15.17 -5.64
N HIS A 11 21.81 14.97 -6.84
CA HIS A 11 20.47 14.41 -6.98
C HIS A 11 20.54 12.92 -6.65
N SER A 12 20.09 12.53 -5.45
CA SER A 12 19.82 11.13 -5.12
C SER A 12 18.86 10.55 -6.17
N ALA A 13 19.37 9.64 -7.00
CA ALA A 13 18.55 8.88 -7.93
C ALA A 13 17.64 7.96 -7.12
N GLU A 14 16.37 8.31 -6.97
CA GLU A 14 15.35 7.38 -6.49
C GLU A 14 15.32 6.19 -7.47
N SER A 15 15.90 5.08 -7.04
CA SER A 15 15.83 3.81 -7.78
C SER A 15 14.37 3.37 -7.78
N GLY A 16 13.64 3.74 -8.83
CA GLY A 16 12.19 3.65 -8.94
C GLY A 16 11.70 2.21 -8.99
N ALA A 17 11.61 1.55 -7.83
CA ALA A 17 10.86 0.31 -7.69
C ALA A 17 9.38 0.61 -8.00
N ALA A 18 8.80 -0.12 -8.96
CA ALA A 18 7.40 0.05 -9.31
C ALA A 18 6.51 -0.17 -8.08
N ALA A 19 5.58 0.76 -7.83
CA ALA A 19 4.65 0.68 -6.70
C ALA A 19 3.68 -0.51 -6.80
N THR A 20 3.51 -1.04 -8.02
CA THR A 20 2.66 -2.19 -8.32
C THR A 20 3.39 -3.17 -9.24
N PHE A 21 2.94 -4.41 -9.25
CA PHE A 21 3.34 -5.41 -10.23
C PHE A 21 2.12 -6.12 -10.81
N PRO A 22 2.16 -6.52 -12.10
CA PRO A 22 1.05 -7.22 -12.72
C PRO A 22 0.98 -8.67 -12.22
N LYS A 23 -0.22 -9.13 -11.88
CA LYS A 23 -0.52 -10.53 -11.56
C LYS A 23 -1.81 -10.94 -12.24
N GLN A 24 -1.85 -12.15 -12.80
CA GLN A 24 -3.05 -12.66 -13.46
C GLN A 24 -4.22 -12.78 -12.46
N CYS A 25 -5.42 -12.34 -12.86
CA CYS A 25 -6.63 -12.30 -12.04
C CYS A 25 -6.97 -13.69 -11.44
N SER A 26 -6.74 -14.79 -12.17
CA SER A 26 -6.91 -16.17 -11.64
C SER A 26 -5.87 -16.60 -10.61
N ALA A 27 -4.72 -15.92 -10.54
CA ALA A 27 -3.67 -16.21 -9.57
C ALA A 27 -3.87 -15.45 -8.25
N LEU A 28 -4.81 -14.50 -8.20
CA LEU A 28 -5.19 -13.81 -6.96
C LEU A 28 -5.83 -14.77 -5.96
N ARG A 29 -5.64 -14.52 -4.67
CA ARG A 29 -6.21 -15.31 -3.57
C ARG A 29 -6.84 -14.41 -2.51
N LYS A 30 -7.72 -15.00 -1.69
CA LYS A 30 -8.27 -14.32 -0.50
C LYS A 30 -7.12 -13.88 0.41
N ASN A 31 -7.27 -12.69 1.00
CA ASN A 31 -6.27 -11.98 1.80
C ASN A 31 -5.04 -11.45 1.04
N GLU A 32 -4.95 -11.62 -0.28
CA GLU A 32 -3.95 -10.90 -1.07
C GLU A 32 -4.39 -9.45 -1.35
N HIS A 33 -3.47 -8.65 -1.87
CA HIS A 33 -3.73 -7.27 -2.26
C HIS A 33 -3.99 -7.17 -3.76
N VAL A 34 -4.79 -6.17 -4.14
CA VAL A 34 -5.08 -5.84 -5.52
C VAL A 34 -5.45 -4.35 -5.61
N MET A 35 -5.09 -3.72 -6.72
CA MET A 35 -5.52 -2.36 -7.04
C MET A 35 -6.92 -2.41 -7.65
N ILE A 36 -7.89 -1.73 -7.04
CA ILE A 36 -9.23 -1.54 -7.60
C ILE A 36 -9.48 -0.05 -7.73
N LYS A 37 -9.73 0.43 -8.95
CA LYS A 37 -9.97 1.86 -9.25
C LYS A 37 -8.87 2.78 -8.68
N GLY A 38 -7.62 2.36 -8.80
CA GLY A 38 -6.45 3.10 -8.30
C GLY A 38 -6.25 3.07 -6.78
N ARG A 39 -7.02 2.24 -6.05
CA ARG A 39 -6.92 2.15 -4.58
C ARG A 39 -6.40 0.78 -4.15
N PRO A 40 -5.41 0.72 -3.25
CA PRO A 40 -4.89 -0.55 -2.75
C PRO A 40 -5.90 -1.20 -1.81
N CYS A 41 -6.34 -2.40 -2.16
CA CYS A 41 -7.37 -3.13 -1.42
C CYS A 41 -6.87 -4.53 -1.05
N LYS A 42 -7.39 -5.06 0.06
CA LYS A 42 -7.21 -6.45 0.48
C LYS A 42 -8.44 -7.27 0.11
N ILE A 43 -8.26 -8.36 -0.63
CA ILE A 43 -9.33 -9.24 -1.09
C ILE A 43 -9.95 -9.97 0.10
N VAL A 44 -11.24 -9.75 0.34
CA VAL A 44 -11.99 -10.45 1.41
C VAL A 44 -12.80 -11.61 0.86
N GLU A 45 -13.22 -11.52 -0.39
CA GLU A 45 -13.98 -12.57 -1.07
C GLU A 45 -13.65 -12.57 -2.57
N MET A 46 -13.65 -13.76 -3.16
CA MET A 46 -13.36 -14.00 -4.56
C MET A 46 -14.26 -15.13 -5.05
N SER A 47 -15.03 -14.87 -6.10
CA SER A 47 -15.86 -15.89 -6.74
C SER A 47 -15.52 -15.97 -8.24
N THR A 48 -15.56 -17.18 -8.80
CA THR A 48 -15.31 -17.39 -10.23
C THR A 48 -16.59 -17.92 -10.88
N SER A 49 -17.02 -17.26 -11.95
CA SER A 49 -18.19 -17.64 -12.73
C SER A 49 -17.78 -18.05 -14.15
N LYS A 50 -18.41 -19.09 -14.69
CA LYS A 50 -18.23 -19.47 -16.09
C LYS A 50 -19.29 -18.78 -16.93
N THR A 51 -18.89 -18.13 -18.02
CA THR A 51 -19.84 -17.51 -18.95
C THR A 51 -20.26 -18.49 -20.04
N GLY A 52 -21.27 -19.32 -19.77
CA GLY A 52 -21.79 -20.28 -20.75
C GLY A 52 -20.81 -21.40 -21.16
N LYS A 53 -21.10 -22.08 -22.28
CA LYS A 53 -20.38 -23.29 -22.73
C LYS A 53 -18.96 -23.04 -23.23
N HIS A 54 -18.71 -21.88 -23.85
CA HIS A 54 -17.43 -21.53 -24.47
C HIS A 54 -16.82 -20.23 -23.93
N GLY A 55 -17.46 -19.55 -22.98
CA GLY A 55 -16.98 -18.27 -22.50
C GLY A 55 -15.89 -18.40 -21.45
N HIS A 56 -15.05 -17.37 -21.38
CA HIS A 56 -13.99 -17.28 -20.39
C HIS A 56 -14.58 -17.16 -18.97
N ALA A 57 -13.83 -17.68 -17.99
CA ALA A 57 -14.18 -17.49 -16.61
C ALA A 57 -14.05 -15.99 -16.25
N LYS A 58 -15.03 -15.47 -15.52
CA LYS A 58 -15.00 -14.13 -14.93
C LYS A 58 -14.84 -14.28 -13.44
N VAL A 59 -13.92 -13.52 -12.85
CA VAL A 59 -13.71 -13.46 -11.41
C VAL A 59 -14.41 -12.21 -10.90
N HIS A 60 -15.27 -12.36 -9.89
CA HIS A 60 -15.80 -11.26 -9.11
C HIS A 60 -14.98 -11.16 -7.82
N LEU A 61 -14.36 -10.00 -7.64
CA LEU A 61 -13.50 -9.67 -6.53
C LEU A 61 -14.23 -8.70 -5.61
N VAL A 62 -14.21 -9.01 -4.33
CA VAL A 62 -14.67 -8.12 -3.27
C VAL A 62 -13.49 -7.86 -2.36
N ALA A 63 -13.13 -6.59 -2.21
CA ALA A 63 -11.97 -6.18 -1.44
C ALA A 63 -12.31 -5.00 -0.52
N LEU A 64 -11.52 -4.85 0.54
CA LEU A 64 -11.58 -3.70 1.44
C LEU A 64 -10.34 -2.84 1.22
N ASP A 65 -10.56 -1.55 1.02
CA ASP A 65 -9.49 -0.56 0.98
C ASP A 65 -8.69 -0.58 2.30
N ILE A 66 -7.37 -0.70 2.22
CA ILE A 66 -6.52 -0.90 3.41
C ILE A 66 -6.39 0.36 4.29
N PHE A 67 -6.73 1.54 3.78
CA PHE A 67 -6.63 2.80 4.51
C PHE A 67 -8.00 3.28 5.00
N THR A 68 -9.03 3.13 4.16
CA THR A 68 -10.37 3.67 4.45
C THR A 68 -11.38 2.61 4.87
N ASN A 69 -11.02 1.33 4.84
CA ASN A 69 -11.91 0.18 5.07
C ASN A 69 -13.18 0.16 4.20
N LYS A 70 -13.23 0.97 3.14
CA LYS A 70 -14.36 1.01 2.21
C LYS A 70 -14.36 -0.25 1.34
N LYS A 71 -15.52 -0.88 1.22
CA LYS A 71 -15.73 -2.03 0.34
C LYS A 71 -15.72 -1.59 -1.12
N LEU A 72 -14.90 -2.27 -1.92
CA LEU A 72 -14.78 -2.08 -3.36
C LEU A 72 -14.95 -3.44 -4.05
N GLU A 73 -15.60 -3.42 -5.20
CA GLU A 73 -15.90 -4.62 -5.98
C GLU A 73 -15.48 -4.41 -7.43
N ASP A 74 -15.01 -5.48 -8.06
CA ASP A 74 -14.61 -5.49 -9.46
C ASP A 74 -14.86 -6.86 -10.12
N ILE A 75 -14.99 -6.87 -11.44
CA ILE A 75 -15.17 -8.08 -12.24
C ILE A 75 -14.14 -8.09 -13.37
N CYS A 76 -13.12 -8.95 -13.24
CA CYS A 76 -12.09 -9.16 -14.27
C CYS A 76 -12.24 -10.53 -14.95
N PRO A 77 -11.95 -10.66 -16.25
CA PRO A 77 -11.77 -11.97 -16.86
C PRO A 77 -10.55 -12.65 -16.23
N SER A 78 -10.62 -13.97 -16.05
CA SER A 78 -9.61 -14.75 -15.32
C SER A 78 -8.20 -14.68 -15.92
N THR A 79 -8.10 -14.37 -17.21
CA THR A 79 -6.83 -14.24 -17.96
C THR A 79 -6.25 -12.83 -17.96
N HIS A 80 -7.00 -11.82 -17.52
CA HIS A 80 -6.49 -10.46 -17.48
C HIS A 80 -5.51 -10.28 -16.31
N ASN A 81 -4.50 -9.45 -16.53
CA ASN A 81 -3.62 -9.01 -15.46
C ASN A 81 -4.28 -7.90 -14.65
N MET A 82 -4.08 -7.96 -13.34
CA MET A 82 -4.47 -6.95 -12.37
C MET A 82 -3.21 -6.41 -11.70
N ASP A 83 -3.19 -5.13 -11.37
CA ASP A 83 -2.10 -4.54 -10.62
C ASP A 83 -2.20 -4.94 -9.15
N VAL A 84 -1.09 -5.43 -8.60
CA VAL A 84 -0.95 -5.78 -7.18
C VAL A 84 -0.01 -4.77 -6.53
N PRO A 85 -0.43 -4.06 -5.47
CA PRO A 85 0.44 -3.11 -4.79
C PRO A 85 1.52 -3.83 -3.98
N VAL A 86 2.71 -3.25 -3.95
CA VAL A 86 3.79 -3.69 -3.04
C VAL A 86 3.53 -3.08 -1.67
N VAL A 87 2.95 -3.87 -0.76
CA VAL A 87 2.65 -3.43 0.62
C VAL A 87 3.78 -3.89 1.54
N LYS A 88 4.50 -2.94 2.13
CA LYS A 88 5.51 -3.19 3.16
C LYS A 88 4.97 -2.81 4.53
N ARG A 89 5.29 -3.62 5.54
CA ARG A 89 5.06 -3.30 6.94
C ARG A 89 6.41 -3.11 7.60
N LEU A 90 6.53 -2.02 8.34
CA LEU A 90 7.73 -1.63 9.06
C LEU A 90 7.29 -1.29 10.48
N ASP A 91 8.04 -1.77 11.45
CA ASP A 91 7.77 -1.52 12.86
C ASP A 91 8.63 -0.35 13.32
N TYR A 92 8.01 0.60 14.01
CA TYR A 92 8.67 1.78 14.54
C TYR A 92 8.38 1.90 16.04
N GLN A 93 9.34 2.41 16.79
CA GLN A 93 9.15 2.81 18.18
C GLN A 93 8.59 4.24 18.21
N LEU A 94 7.48 4.42 18.93
CA LEU A 94 6.96 5.76 19.21
C LEU A 94 7.83 6.46 20.25
N ILE A 95 8.30 7.67 19.95
CA ILE A 95 9.04 8.53 20.88
C ILE A 95 8.08 9.52 21.54
N SER A 96 7.38 10.33 20.74
CA SER A 96 6.46 11.37 21.20
C SER A 96 5.34 11.60 20.19
N ILE A 97 4.30 12.31 20.63
CA ILE A 97 3.23 12.81 19.78
C ILE A 97 3.13 14.31 20.02
N ASP A 98 3.49 15.09 19.01
CA ASP A 98 3.55 16.56 19.07
C ASP A 98 2.64 17.15 18.00
N ASP A 99 1.71 18.02 18.40
CA ASP A 99 0.71 18.65 17.51
C ASP A 99 -0.08 17.68 16.61
N GLY A 100 -0.25 16.43 17.07
CA GLY A 100 -0.94 15.36 16.34
C GLY A 100 -0.09 14.60 15.32
N PHE A 101 1.20 14.91 15.22
CA PHE A 101 2.20 14.13 14.48
C PHE A 101 2.94 13.19 15.43
N CYS A 102 3.19 11.97 14.98
CA CYS A 102 3.96 10.99 15.73
C CYS A 102 5.44 11.12 15.35
N SER A 103 6.30 11.26 16.35
CA SER A 103 7.74 11.05 16.18
C SER A 103 8.04 9.56 16.35
N LEU A 104 8.45 8.93 15.26
CA LEU A 104 8.65 7.49 15.16
C LEU A 104 10.13 7.18 14.86
N MET A 105 10.75 6.24 15.57
CA MET A 105 12.12 5.82 15.33
C MET A 105 12.18 4.38 14.83
N ASN A 106 12.92 4.16 13.75
CA ASN A 106 13.25 2.81 13.31
C ASN A 106 14.41 2.29 14.18
N LEU A 107 14.21 1.17 14.87
CA LEU A 107 15.23 0.57 15.72
C LEU A 107 16.40 -0.05 14.94
N GLU A 108 16.21 -0.36 13.66
CA GLU A 108 17.24 -0.97 12.81
C GLU A 108 18.16 0.09 12.18
N THR A 109 17.59 1.19 11.69
CA THR A 109 18.34 2.25 10.99
C THR A 109 18.68 3.43 11.89
N CYS A 110 18.09 3.51 13.08
CA CYS A 110 18.12 4.67 13.98
C CYS A 110 17.59 5.97 13.36
N GLU A 111 16.87 5.89 12.24
CA GLU A 111 16.25 7.04 11.58
C GLU A 111 14.92 7.40 12.25
N THR A 112 14.66 8.70 12.36
CA THR A 112 13.40 9.24 12.88
C THR A 112 12.49 9.69 11.74
N LYS A 113 11.18 9.59 11.98
CA LYS A 113 10.12 9.88 11.02
C LYS A 113 9.02 10.65 11.73
N ASP A 114 8.83 11.90 11.34
CA ASP A 114 7.93 12.86 11.98
C ASP A 114 6.79 13.33 11.03
N ASP A 115 6.64 12.70 9.86
CA ASP A 115 5.67 13.07 8.82
C ASP A 115 4.30 12.37 8.96
N LEU A 116 4.16 11.44 9.92
CA LEU A 116 2.95 10.66 10.10
C LEU A 116 2.06 11.23 11.20
N LYS A 117 0.80 11.50 10.86
CA LYS A 117 -0.21 11.87 11.86
C LYS A 117 -0.66 10.65 12.67
N ALA A 118 -0.98 10.90 13.93
CA ALA A 118 -1.61 9.89 14.77
C ALA A 118 -2.91 9.40 14.09
N PRO A 119 -3.16 8.07 14.05
CA PRO A 119 -4.37 7.54 13.44
C PRO A 119 -5.62 8.06 14.16
N GLU A 120 -6.72 8.21 13.42
CA GLU A 120 -7.99 8.61 14.01
C GLU A 120 -8.71 7.42 14.66
N GLY A 121 -9.63 7.72 15.59
CA GLY A 121 -10.48 6.73 16.24
C GLY A 121 -9.85 6.07 17.48
N GLU A 122 -10.40 4.92 17.85
CA GLU A 122 -10.02 4.21 19.09
C GLU A 122 -8.52 3.86 19.13
N LEU A 123 -7.95 3.45 17.99
CA LEU A 123 -6.53 3.13 17.89
C LEU A 123 -5.64 4.33 18.24
N GLY A 124 -5.97 5.51 17.73
CA GLY A 124 -5.23 6.74 18.05
C GLY A 124 -5.34 7.12 19.52
N GLN A 125 -6.49 6.90 20.14
CA GLN A 125 -6.69 7.16 21.55
C GLN A 125 -5.85 6.21 22.41
N GLN A 126 -5.87 4.91 22.10
CA GLN A 126 -5.05 3.92 22.79
C GLN A 126 -3.55 4.21 22.68
N ILE A 127 -3.08 4.72 21.55
CA ILE A 127 -1.66 5.10 21.37
C ILE A 127 -1.29 6.32 22.22
N LYS A 128 -2.22 7.26 22.43
CA LYS A 128 -1.99 8.44 23.28
C LYS A 128 -2.07 8.15 24.77
N ASP A 129 -2.86 7.14 25.14
CA ASP A 129 -3.08 6.73 26.53
C ASP A 129 -2.01 5.74 27.04
N ALA A 130 -1.19 5.19 26.14
CA ALA A 130 -0.10 4.25 26.43
C ALA A 130 1.18 4.97 26.90
#